data_AF-A0A5C1E9G0-F1
#
_entry.id   AF-A0A5C1E9G0-F1
#
_cell.length_a   1.000
_cell.length_b   1.000
_cell.length_c   1.000
_cell.angle_alpha   90.00
_cell.angle_beta   90.00
_cell.angle_gamma   90.00
#
_symmetry.space_group_name_H-M   'P 1'
#
loop_
_entity.id
_entity.type
_entity.pdbx_description
1 polymer ?
#
loop_
_entity_poly.entity_id
_entity_poly.type
_entity_poly.pdbx_seq_one_letter_code
_entity_poly.pdbx_strand_id
1 'polypeptide(L)'
;MDTLTLIRDFIHEKAGTPLEQITTEAVLQEIGVDSLMLLDLMFDFEDHHGIKLPTDTPNPKTVGELVEIFDKFATTEPSAGA
;
A
#
# COMPACT_ATOMS: atom_id res chain seq x y z
N MET A 1 -1.38 -1.35 -13.97
CA MET A 1 -1.28 -2.33 -12.87
C MET A 1 -2.04 -1.73 -11.71
N ASP A 2 -3.00 -2.45 -11.14
CA ASP A 2 -3.83 -1.95 -10.05
C ASP A 2 -3.02 -1.91 -8.75
N THR A 3 -3.18 -0.83 -7.97
CA THR A 3 -2.53 -0.61 -6.67
C THR A 3 -2.70 -1.80 -5.72
N LEU A 4 -3.89 -2.41 -5.71
CA LEU A 4 -4.18 -3.62 -4.95
C LEU A 4 -3.29 -4.81 -5.32
N THR A 5 -3.02 -5.02 -6.61
CA THR A 5 -2.18 -6.13 -7.07
C THR A 5 -0.74 -5.96 -6.61
N LEU A 6 -0.23 -4.72 -6.63
CA LEU A 6 1.12 -4.41 -6.17
C LEU A 6 1.26 -4.64 -4.65
N ILE A 7 0.30 -4.15 -3.87
CA ILE A 7 0.26 -4.38 -2.42
C ILE A 7 0.17 -5.87 -2.11
N ARG A 8 -0.65 -6.62 -2.85
CA ARG A 8 -0.80 -8.07 -2.69
C ARG A 8 0.51 -8.81 -2.93
N ASP A 9 1.20 -8.49 -4.02
CA ASP A 9 2.50 -9.09 -4.35
C ASP A 9 3.55 -8.77 -3.29
N PHE A 10 3.62 -7.52 -2.86
CA PHE A 10 4.53 -7.09 -1.79
C PHE A 10 4.28 -7.85 -0.49
N ILE A 11 3.03 -7.90 -0.03
CA ILE A 11 2.67 -8.60 1.21
C ILE A 11 2.93 -10.11 1.06
N HIS A 12 2.65 -10.70 -0.10
CA HIS A 12 2.96 -12.10 -0.35
C HIS A 12 4.47 -12.38 -0.26
N GLU A 13 5.31 -11.58 -0.92
CA GLU A 13 6.77 -11.76 -0.92
C GLU A 13 7.38 -11.48 0.47
N LYS A 14 6.87 -10.48 1.18
CA LYS A 14 7.47 -10.00 2.45
C LYS A 14 6.90 -10.68 3.69
N ALA A 15 5.58 -10.90 3.74
CA ALA A 15 4.89 -11.56 4.84
C ALA A 15 4.74 -13.08 4.62
N GLY A 16 4.87 -13.56 3.38
CA GLY A 16 4.57 -14.96 3.03
C GLY A 16 3.06 -15.26 2.98
N THR A 17 2.21 -14.24 2.98
CA THR A 17 0.76 -14.42 3.02
C THR A 17 0.21 -14.71 1.62
N PRO A 18 -0.63 -15.75 1.46
CA PRO A 18 -1.25 -16.05 0.18
C PRO A 18 -2.12 -14.90 -0.33
N LEU A 19 -2.00 -14.59 -1.63
CA LEU A 19 -2.76 -13.53 -2.33
C LEU A 19 -4.28 -13.67 -2.13
N GLU A 20 -4.75 -14.90 -1.95
CA GLU A 20 -6.14 -15.28 -1.67
C GLU A 20 -6.68 -14.63 -0.39
N GLN A 21 -5.83 -14.52 0.64
CA GLN A 21 -6.19 -13.96 1.94
C GLN A 21 -6.01 -12.44 2.01
N ILE A 22 -5.19 -11.88 1.13
CA ILE A 22 -4.96 -10.43 1.04
C ILE A 22 -6.14 -9.82 0.27
N THR A 23 -7.27 -9.63 0.95
CA THR A 23 -8.47 -8.98 0.39
C THR A 23 -8.62 -7.56 0.93
N THR A 24 -9.39 -6.70 0.27
CA THR A 24 -9.64 -5.33 0.74
C THR A 24 -10.25 -5.25 2.14
N GLU A 25 -10.98 -6.29 2.54
CA GLU A 25 -11.57 -6.44 3.88
C GLU A 25 -10.60 -7.04 4.90
N ALA A 26 -9.47 -7.61 4.46
CA ALA A 26 -8.48 -8.21 5.34
C ALA A 26 -7.77 -7.14 6.19
N VAL A 27 -7.61 -7.46 7.47
CA VAL A 27 -6.88 -6.63 8.43
C VAL A 27 -5.38 -6.88 8.25
N LEU A 28 -4.60 -5.80 8.07
CA LEU A 28 -3.16 -5.84 7.84
C LEU A 28 -2.43 -6.69 8.88
N GLN A 29 -2.72 -6.47 10.17
CA GLN A 29 -2.13 -7.24 11.26
C GLN A 29 -2.48 -8.74 11.21
N GLU A 30 -3.66 -9.12 10.72
CA GLU A 30 -4.05 -10.54 10.64
C GLU A 30 -3.38 -11.28 9.49
N ILE A 31 -3.01 -10.55 8.45
CA ILE A 31 -2.24 -11.08 7.30
C ILE A 31 -0.73 -10.90 7.47
N GLY A 32 -0.26 -10.65 8.69
CA GLY A 32 1.17 -10.55 9.02
C GLY A 32 1.82 -9.20 8.70
N VAL A 33 1.05 -8.17 8.36
CA VAL A 33 1.57 -6.81 8.16
C VAL A 33 1.57 -6.06 9.49
N ASP A 34 2.70 -6.14 10.19
CA ASP A 34 2.96 -5.36 11.40
C ASP A 34 3.31 -3.90 11.09
N SER A 35 3.35 -3.03 12.12
CA SER A 35 3.72 -1.61 11.96
C SER A 35 5.07 -1.40 11.27
N LEU A 36 6.07 -2.27 11.46
CA LEU A 36 7.34 -2.20 10.75
C LEU A 36 7.21 -2.56 9.28
N MET A 37 6.45 -3.61 8.96
CA MET A 37 6.24 -4.03 7.58
C MET A 37 5.40 -3.01 6.80
N LEU A 38 4.40 -2.40 7.46
CA LEU A 38 3.64 -1.29 6.92
C LEU A 38 4.55 -0.09 6.60
N LEU A 39 5.45 0.28 7.52
CA LEU A 39 6.42 1.36 7.29
C LEU A 39 7.35 1.04 6.11
N ASP A 40 7.83 -0.20 6.00
CA ASP A 40 8.67 -0.67 4.90
C ASP A 40 7.92 -0.57 3.56
N LEU A 41 6.66 -0.99 3.52
CA LEU A 41 5.79 -0.89 2.35
C LEU A 41 5.49 0.57 1.95
N MET A 42 5.26 1.45 2.91
CA MET A 42 5.07 2.88 2.66
C MET A 42 6.34 3.50 2.06
N PHE A 43 7.51 3.18 2.61
CA PHE A 43 8.80 3.65 2.10
C PHE A 43 9.11 3.11 0.71
N ASP A 44 8.88 1.81 0.48
CA ASP A 44 9.10 1.16 -0.81
C ASP A 44 8.24 1.83 -1.87
N PHE A 45 6.96 2.07 -1.59
CA PHE A 45 6.06 2.78 -2.49
C PHE A 45 6.52 4.22 -2.78
N GLU A 46 6.95 4.96 -1.76
CA GLU A 46 7.53 6.30 -1.91
C GLU A 46 8.75 6.30 -2.83
N ASP A 47 9.68 5.36 -2.64
CA ASP A 47 10.88 5.21 -3.48
C ASP A 47 10.52 4.81 -4.92
N HIS A 48 9.64 3.82 -5.07
CA HIS A 48 9.26 3.26 -6.38
C HIS A 48 8.52 4.28 -7.25
N HIS A 49 7.67 5.12 -6.65
CA HIS A 49 6.93 6.18 -7.35
C HIS A 49 7.63 7.55 -7.30
N GLY A 50 8.71 7.68 -6.54
CA GLY A 50 9.40 8.97 -6.32
C GLY A 50 8.54 10.02 -5.62
N ILE A 51 7.55 9.59 -4.82
CA ILE A 51 6.64 10.47 -4.07
C ILE A 51 7.04 10.53 -2.59
N LYS A 52 6.34 11.37 -1.83
CA LYS A 52 6.50 11.46 -0.39
C LYS A 52 5.15 11.40 0.30
N LEU A 53 4.92 10.39 1.13
CA LEU A 53 3.74 10.28 1.95
C LEU A 53 3.85 11.30 3.09
N PRO A 54 2.80 12.10 3.34
CA PRO A 54 2.83 13.04 4.45
C PRO A 54 2.94 12.30 5.78
N THR A 55 3.61 12.89 6.77
CA THR A 55 3.78 12.26 8.09
C THR A 55 2.46 12.10 8.86
N ASP A 56 1.42 12.83 8.44
CA ASP A 56 0.03 12.73 8.93
C ASP A 56 -0.77 11.60 8.24
N THR A 57 -0.14 10.83 7.33
CA THR A 57 -0.83 9.73 6.65
C THR A 57 -1.37 8.76 7.70
N PRO A 58 -2.69 8.52 7.74
CA PRO A 58 -3.26 7.59 8.70
C PRO A 58 -2.70 6.20 8.46
N ASN A 59 -2.44 5.46 9.54
CA ASN A 59 -2.06 4.07 9.44
C ASN A 59 -3.29 3.25 9.03
N PRO A 60 -3.33 2.68 7.82
CA PRO A 60 -4.45 1.86 7.40
C PRO A 60 -4.58 0.64 8.31
N LYS A 61 -5.81 0.24 8.63
CA LYS A 61 -6.04 -1.00 9.38
C LYS A 61 -6.25 -2.20 8.46
N THR A 62 -6.83 -1.95 7.29
CA THR A 62 -7.15 -2.97 6.29
C THR A 62 -6.39 -2.73 4.99
N VAL A 63 -6.28 -3.77 4.18
CA VAL A 63 -5.69 -3.66 2.83
C VAL A 63 -6.47 -2.64 1.99
N GLY A 64 -7.80 -2.56 2.13
CA GLY A 64 -8.62 -1.59 1.41
C GLY A 64 -8.25 -0.15 1.71
N GLU A 65 -8.07 0.21 2.99
CA GLU A 65 -7.59 1.56 3.36
C GLU A 65 -6.21 1.83 2.78
N LEU A 66 -5.30 0.85 2.85
CA LEU A 66 -3.95 0.99 2.31
C LEU A 66 -3.97 1.24 0.80
N VAL A 67 -4.81 0.50 0.07
CA VAL A 67 -5.03 0.69 -1.36
C VAL A 67 -5.55 2.08 -1.65
N GLU A 68 -6.55 2.57 -0.92
CA GLU A 68 -7.09 3.92 -1.13
C GLU A 68 -6.06 5.03 -0.87
N ILE A 69 -5.22 4.86 0.14
CA ILE A 69 -4.12 5.79 0.41
C ILE A 69 -3.18 5.78 -0.80
N PHE A 70 -2.66 4.63 -1.19
CA PHE A 70 -1.70 4.53 -2.28
C PHE A 70 -2.30 4.98 -3.61
N ASP A 71 -3.56 4.66 -3.89
CA ASP A 71 -4.27 5.05 -5.11
C ASP A 71 -4.40 6.57 -5.22
N LYS A 72 -4.74 7.25 -4.11
CA LYS A 72 -4.77 8.73 -4.05
C LYS A 72 -3.44 9.38 -4.45
N PHE A 73 -2.32 8.71 -4.19
CA PHE A 73 -0.99 9.24 -4.54
C PHE A 73 -0.46 8.70 -5.87
N ALA A 74 -0.79 7.47 -6.27
CA ALA A 74 -0.45 6.94 -7.58
C ALA A 74 -1.18 7.69 -8.70
N THR A 75 -2.37 8.22 -8.42
CA THR A 75 -3.19 8.98 -9.37
C THR A 75 -2.90 10.49 -9.38
N THR A 76 -1.95 10.99 -8.58
CA THR A 76 -1.50 12.39 -8.67
C THR A 76 -0.58 12.64 -9.88
N GLU A 77 -1.03 12.24 -11.06
CA GLU A 77 -0.83 12.98 -12.30
C GLU A 77 -2.21 13.36 -12.86
N PRO A 78 -2.81 14.51 -12.49
CA PRO A 78 -3.57 15.26 -13.46
C PRO A 78 -2.53 16.00 -14.31
N SER A 79 -2.39 15.60 -15.56
CA SER A 79 -1.94 16.45 -16.67
C SER A 79 -1.89 17.95 -16.30
N ALA A 80 -0.68 18.49 -16.11
CA ALA A 80 -0.40 19.91 -16.26
C ALA A 80 0.47 20.10 -17.51
N GLY A 81 -0.08 19.68 -18.66
CA GLY A 81 0.14 20.43 -19.89
C GLY A 81 -0.67 21.71 -19.81
N ALA A 82 0.03 22.84 -19.70
CA ALA A 82 -0.46 24.18 -20.04
C ALA A 82 0.73 25.01 -20.50
#